data_AF-A0A550JGX5-F1
#
_entry.id   AF-A0A550JGX5-F1
#
_cell.length_a   1.000
_cell.length_b   1.000
_cell.length_c   1.000
_cell.angle_alpha   90.00
_cell.angle_beta   90.00
_cell.angle_gamma   90.00
#
_symmetry.space_group_name_H-M   'P 1'
#
loop_
_entity.id
_entity.type
_entity.pdbx_description
1 polymer ?
#
loop_
_entity_poly.entity_id
_entity_poly.type
_entity_poly.pdbx_seq_one_letter_code
_entity_poly.pdbx_strand_id
1 'polypeptide(L)'
;MRSLVWHRRPAARAEAATATIANFSSEKLLIGKGYRVSSIEPWPKVYQNCAPLARSPQKEERASAKSLFPAGTGRARIRALVSFHSCPPDPKGPPVNPLAKFLFFATLCLCLSPLPAQADLAANLQDCARLTDDRQRLDCYDRLAGADLDPGLDPGAELAVLPAAAEIEVAPPAFQGEAVSLLTRRWELDESRPRGHFTLMMHRDNYLMPVTYNDNYYEPPKDEDYTVEEVKATEAKYQISVKTKLWQDILGSRTDLWFGYTQQSFWQIYNVDESAPFRETNYEPELLVNYRANLNLHLGGLRLRTLTAALNHQSNGRSEPMSRSWNRVIGQVGLESGPLTLLLKGWYRIPESRGDDDNRDIDDYLGPGELQAYYLKDKHRFGMMLRNNFQSENRTSVQLEWSYPILDKVGIYVQYFNGYGENLLDYDQHANRIGLGFILTDWN
;
A
#
# COMPACT_ATOMS: atom_id res chain seq x y z
N MET A 1 -23.59 -40.20 48.73
CA MET A 1 -22.21 -40.56 49.14
C MET A 1 -21.74 -41.79 48.37
N ARG A 2 -20.83 -41.64 47.41
CA ARG A 2 -19.90 -42.68 46.95
C ARG A 2 -18.59 -41.99 46.57
N SER A 3 -17.51 -42.35 47.27
CA SER A 3 -16.18 -41.75 47.12
C SER A 3 -15.40 -42.45 46.01
N LEU A 4 -14.89 -41.71 45.03
CA LEU A 4 -13.85 -42.23 44.13
C LEU A 4 -12.47 -42.06 44.77
N VAL A 5 -11.73 -43.17 44.81
CA VAL A 5 -10.37 -43.24 45.33
C VAL A 5 -9.38 -42.90 44.21
N TRP A 6 -8.44 -41.99 44.50
CA TRP A 6 -7.34 -41.69 43.59
C TRP A 6 -6.24 -42.76 43.69
N HIS A 7 -5.65 -43.13 42.54
CA HIS A 7 -4.42 -43.92 42.49
C HIS A 7 -3.28 -43.10 41.89
N ARG A 8 -2.25 -42.84 42.69
CA ARG A 8 -0.99 -42.25 42.23
C ARG A 8 -0.19 -43.29 41.44
N ARG A 9 0.28 -42.92 40.25
CA ARG A 9 1.41 -43.62 39.59
C ARG A 9 2.72 -42.89 39.92
N PRO A 10 3.86 -43.60 40.03
CA PRO A 10 5.13 -43.01 40.47
C PRO A 10 5.81 -42.18 39.37
N ALA A 11 6.67 -41.25 39.81
CA ALA A 11 7.41 -40.35 38.92
C ALA A 11 8.52 -41.09 38.15
N ALA A 12 8.65 -40.79 36.85
CA ALA A 12 9.82 -41.16 36.06
C ALA A 12 10.96 -40.15 36.28
N ARG A 13 12.20 -40.64 36.30
CA ARG A 13 13.41 -39.82 36.49
C ARG A 13 13.68 -38.95 35.26
N ALA A 14 14.19 -37.75 35.50
CA ALA A 14 14.93 -37.01 34.48
C ALA A 14 16.35 -37.57 34.38
N GLU A 15 16.80 -37.92 33.17
CA GLU A 15 18.21 -38.18 32.86
C GLU A 15 18.78 -36.98 32.11
N ALA A 16 19.98 -36.56 32.52
CA ALA A 16 20.65 -35.39 31.97
C ALA A 16 21.40 -35.76 30.69
N ALA A 17 21.09 -35.09 29.57
CA ALA A 17 21.85 -35.19 28.35
C ALA A 17 23.11 -34.30 28.43
N THR A 18 24.26 -34.91 28.71
CA THR A 18 25.56 -34.22 28.69
C THR A 18 25.97 -33.91 27.26
N ALA A 19 26.16 -32.63 26.92
CA ALA A 19 26.65 -32.22 25.61
C ALA A 19 28.15 -32.54 25.47
N THR A 20 28.49 -33.47 24.58
CA THR A 20 29.88 -33.79 24.22
C THR A 20 30.27 -33.03 22.95
N ILE A 21 31.29 -32.19 23.04
CA ILE A 21 31.87 -31.48 21.90
C ILE A 21 32.69 -32.47 21.06
N ALA A 22 32.32 -32.66 19.80
CA ALA A 22 33.09 -33.44 18.83
C ALA A 22 33.61 -32.52 17.71
N ASN A 23 34.93 -32.31 17.68
CA ASN A 23 35.61 -31.67 16.55
C ASN A 23 35.44 -32.55 15.31
N PHE A 24 35.03 -31.97 14.17
CA PHE A 24 35.18 -32.62 12.87
C PHE A 24 36.09 -31.82 11.94
N SER A 25 37.03 -32.58 11.35
CA SER A 25 38.13 -32.11 10.52
C SER A 25 37.65 -31.63 9.15
N SER A 26 38.38 -30.68 8.58
CA SER A 26 38.24 -30.23 7.20
C SER A 26 38.44 -31.38 6.20
N GLU A 27 37.44 -31.64 5.34
CA GLU A 27 37.62 -32.43 4.13
C GLU A 27 37.29 -31.64 2.85
N LYS A 28 38.13 -31.88 1.85
CA LYS A 28 38.34 -31.11 0.63
C LYS A 28 37.11 -31.14 -0.29
N LEU A 29 36.63 -29.95 -0.69
CA LEU A 29 35.74 -29.83 -1.84
C LEU A 29 36.56 -29.92 -3.14
N LEU A 30 36.37 -31.00 -3.91
CA LEU A 30 37.03 -31.21 -5.21
C LEU A 30 36.33 -30.41 -6.31
N ILE A 31 36.93 -29.30 -6.75
CA ILE A 31 36.48 -28.54 -7.92
C ILE A 31 37.16 -29.09 -9.18
N GLY A 32 36.37 -29.67 -10.09
CA GLY A 32 36.84 -30.19 -11.37
C GLY A 32 36.64 -29.21 -12.52
N LYS A 33 37.76 -28.73 -13.10
CA LYS A 33 38.01 -28.35 -14.51
C LYS A 33 36.86 -27.65 -15.30
N GLY A 34 37.02 -26.47 -15.91
CA GLY A 34 38.19 -25.58 -16.07
C GLY A 34 38.28 -25.02 -17.50
N TYR A 35 38.88 -23.84 -17.68
CA TYR A 35 39.34 -23.31 -18.98
C TYR A 35 40.59 -22.44 -18.78
N ARG A 36 41.45 -22.36 -19.80
CA ARG A 36 42.79 -21.73 -19.71
C ARG A 36 42.73 -20.22 -19.88
N VAL A 37 43.58 -19.51 -19.14
CA VAL A 37 43.98 -18.13 -19.47
C VAL A 37 45.09 -18.19 -20.53
N SER A 38 44.94 -17.42 -21.61
CA SER A 38 45.99 -17.20 -22.61
C SER A 38 46.35 -15.73 -22.70
N SER A 39 47.62 -15.44 -22.41
CA SER A 39 48.44 -14.27 -22.81
C SER A 39 47.76 -13.01 -23.35
N ILE A 40 48.02 -11.89 -22.67
CA ILE A 40 47.87 -10.52 -23.19
C ILE A 40 49.05 -10.21 -24.12
N GLU A 41 48.78 -9.72 -25.34
CA GLU A 41 49.78 -9.09 -26.21
C GLU A 41 49.32 -7.66 -26.62
N PRO A 42 50.25 -6.75 -26.96
CA PRO A 42 49.98 -5.30 -26.99
C PRO A 42 49.45 -4.78 -28.34
N TRP A 43 48.69 -3.69 -28.26
CA TRP A 43 48.14 -2.96 -29.41
C TRP A 43 49.21 -2.19 -30.22
N PRO A 44 49.22 -2.30 -31.56
CA PRO A 44 49.88 -1.33 -32.43
C PRO A 44 48.95 -0.15 -32.79
N LYS A 45 49.51 1.07 -32.76
CA LYS A 45 48.90 2.31 -33.28
C LYS A 45 48.95 2.32 -34.82
N VAL A 46 47.99 2.97 -35.49
CA VAL A 46 48.20 3.92 -36.61
C VAL A 46 47.01 4.90 -36.68
N TYR A 47 47.27 6.15 -37.09
CA TYR A 47 46.33 7.27 -37.22
C TYR A 47 46.21 7.73 -38.70
N GLN A 48 45.22 8.58 -39.01
CA GLN A 48 45.11 9.51 -40.17
C GLN A 48 44.78 8.97 -41.59
N ASN A 49 43.76 9.57 -42.23
CA ASN A 49 43.96 10.49 -43.37
C ASN A 49 42.67 11.22 -43.85
N CYS A 50 42.84 12.27 -44.68
CA CYS A 50 41.81 13.17 -45.23
C CYS A 50 41.55 12.87 -46.75
N ALA A 51 40.80 13.61 -47.59
CA ALA A 51 40.27 14.98 -47.57
C ALA A 51 39.02 15.14 -48.51
N PRO A 52 38.39 16.33 -48.69
CA PRO A 52 37.05 16.48 -49.31
C PRO A 52 37.04 16.83 -50.81
N LEU A 53 35.84 16.85 -51.44
CA LEU A 53 35.63 17.30 -52.82
C LEU A 53 34.45 18.30 -53.01
N ALA A 54 34.84 19.52 -53.41
CA ALA A 54 34.28 20.49 -54.38
C ALA A 54 32.76 20.74 -54.63
N ARG A 55 32.49 22.01 -55.01
CA ARG A 55 31.20 22.57 -55.47
C ARG A 55 30.94 22.35 -56.98
N SER A 56 29.68 22.51 -57.42
CA SER A 56 29.32 22.93 -58.79
C SER A 56 28.07 23.85 -58.79
N PRO A 57 27.71 24.56 -59.88
CA PRO A 57 27.22 25.95 -59.78
C PRO A 57 25.73 26.22 -60.13
N GLN A 58 25.39 27.52 -60.11
CA GLN A 58 24.09 28.17 -60.26
C GLN A 58 23.28 27.83 -61.54
N LYS A 59 21.97 28.05 -61.45
CA LYS A 59 21.19 28.72 -62.49
C LYS A 59 20.37 29.87 -61.90
N GLU A 60 20.54 31.07 -62.44
CA GLU A 60 19.58 32.17 -62.29
C GLU A 60 18.42 31.96 -63.27
N GLU A 61 17.21 32.39 -62.89
CA GLU A 61 16.22 32.83 -63.87
C GLU A 61 15.56 34.11 -63.35
N ARG A 62 15.60 35.17 -64.16
CA ARG A 62 15.03 36.48 -63.85
C ARG A 62 13.61 36.57 -64.38
N ALA A 63 12.68 37.02 -63.54
CA ALA A 63 11.48 37.73 -64.01
C ALA A 63 11.28 38.98 -63.14
N SER A 64 10.99 40.12 -63.79
CA SER A 64 10.98 41.44 -63.16
C SER A 64 9.60 42.08 -63.27
N ALA A 65 9.03 42.54 -62.16
CA ALA A 65 7.95 43.53 -62.17
C ALA A 65 8.04 44.51 -60.99
N LYS A 66 8.16 45.79 -61.35
CA LYS A 66 7.87 46.99 -60.55
C LYS A 66 6.44 46.93 -59.99
N SER A 67 5.98 47.65 -58.96
CA SER A 67 6.57 48.52 -57.92
C SER A 67 5.39 49.04 -57.08
N LEU A 68 5.55 49.30 -55.77
CA LEU A 68 4.97 50.44 -55.02
C LEU A 68 5.21 50.28 -53.50
N PHE A 69 5.85 51.28 -52.91
CA PHE A 69 5.92 51.56 -51.46
C PHE A 69 4.75 52.52 -51.08
N PRO A 70 4.41 52.80 -49.79
CA PRO A 70 5.28 52.73 -48.61
C PRO A 70 4.70 52.23 -47.26
N ALA A 71 5.64 52.03 -46.32
CA ALA A 71 5.57 52.23 -44.87
C ALA A 71 4.40 51.63 -44.04
N GLY A 72 4.75 50.68 -43.16
CA GLY A 72 3.94 50.27 -42.01
C GLY A 72 4.73 49.39 -41.03
N THR A 73 4.92 49.85 -39.80
CA THR A 73 5.72 49.16 -38.76
C THR A 73 4.92 48.08 -38.02
N GLY A 74 5.48 46.87 -37.83
CA GLY A 74 4.92 45.90 -36.89
C GLY A 74 5.48 44.47 -37.02
N ARG A 75 5.97 43.89 -35.91
CA ARG A 75 6.59 42.55 -35.90
C ARG A 75 5.55 41.43 -36.05
N ALA A 76 5.65 40.61 -37.10
CA ALA A 76 4.93 39.34 -37.20
C ALA A 76 5.64 38.24 -36.40
N ARG A 77 4.90 37.44 -35.61
CA ARG A 77 5.43 36.26 -34.90
C ARG A 77 5.41 35.05 -35.82
N ILE A 78 6.57 34.40 -35.99
CA ILE A 78 6.68 33.11 -36.70
C ILE A 78 6.10 32.01 -35.80
N ARG A 79 5.04 31.32 -36.26
CA ARG A 79 4.61 30.03 -35.71
C ARG A 79 5.38 28.91 -36.40
N ALA A 80 6.25 28.23 -35.68
CA ALA A 80 6.78 26.94 -36.13
C ALA A 80 5.72 25.86 -35.86
N LEU A 81 5.10 25.32 -36.92
CA LEU A 81 4.38 24.06 -36.82
C LEU A 81 5.39 22.91 -36.91
N VAL A 82 5.55 22.17 -35.81
CA VAL A 82 6.20 20.85 -35.85
C VAL A 82 5.11 19.81 -36.09
N SER A 83 5.13 19.19 -37.27
CA SER A 83 4.21 18.11 -37.63
C SER A 83 4.92 16.77 -37.48
N PHE A 84 4.54 16.00 -36.46
CA PHE A 84 5.04 14.63 -36.27
C PHE A 84 4.30 13.67 -37.21
N HIS A 85 5.03 13.11 -38.17
CA HIS A 85 4.58 11.97 -38.96
C HIS A 85 5.15 10.69 -38.35
N SER A 86 4.29 9.86 -37.77
CA SER A 86 4.65 8.56 -37.22
C SER A 86 4.77 7.51 -38.32
N CYS A 87 5.94 6.89 -38.47
CA CYS A 87 6.06 5.65 -39.25
C CYS A 87 5.71 4.43 -38.37
N PRO A 88 5.07 3.39 -38.93
CA PRO A 88 4.90 2.11 -38.25
C PRO A 88 6.24 1.34 -38.16
N PRO A 89 6.43 0.47 -37.16
CA PRO A 89 7.65 -0.33 -37.03
C PRO A 89 7.67 -1.52 -38.00
N ASP A 90 8.85 -1.80 -38.56
CA ASP A 90 9.15 -2.97 -39.38
C ASP A 90 9.29 -4.23 -38.50
N PRO A 91 8.58 -5.34 -38.78
CA PRO A 91 8.54 -6.52 -37.90
C PRO A 91 9.80 -7.42 -37.92
N LYS A 92 10.95 -6.97 -38.46
CA LYS A 92 12.20 -7.77 -38.51
C LYS A 92 13.46 -7.02 -38.05
N GLY A 93 13.58 -6.80 -36.74
CA GLY A 93 14.84 -6.37 -36.11
C GLY A 93 15.89 -7.50 -36.07
N PRO A 94 17.19 -7.21 -36.25
CA PRO A 94 18.27 -8.19 -36.12
C PRO A 94 18.47 -8.63 -34.65
N PRO A 95 19.09 -9.81 -34.38
CA PRO A 95 19.22 -10.35 -33.04
C PRO A 95 20.08 -9.45 -32.14
N VAL A 96 19.52 -9.06 -30.99
CA VAL A 96 20.13 -8.10 -30.06
C VAL A 96 21.22 -8.79 -29.25
N ASN A 97 22.49 -8.41 -29.48
CA ASN A 97 23.65 -9.01 -28.82
C ASN A 97 23.66 -8.73 -27.29
N PRO A 98 23.74 -9.75 -26.42
CA PRO A 98 23.68 -9.57 -24.97
C PRO A 98 24.83 -8.72 -24.38
N LEU A 99 25.98 -8.58 -25.06
CA LEU A 99 27.05 -7.68 -24.60
C LEU A 99 26.64 -6.20 -24.58
N ALA A 100 25.74 -5.77 -25.46
CA ALA A 100 25.37 -4.36 -25.56
C ALA A 100 24.57 -3.86 -24.34
N LYS A 101 23.83 -4.75 -23.67
CA LYS A 101 23.10 -4.40 -22.43
C LYS A 101 24.03 -4.26 -21.22
N PHE A 102 25.15 -4.97 -21.19
CA PHE A 102 26.14 -4.86 -20.10
C PHE A 102 26.94 -3.56 -20.16
N LEU A 103 27.30 -3.09 -21.36
CA LEU A 103 28.06 -1.84 -21.52
C LEU A 103 27.26 -0.58 -21.18
N PHE A 104 25.93 -0.57 -21.37
CA PHE A 104 25.10 0.58 -21.02
C PHE A 104 24.84 0.71 -19.50
N PHE A 105 24.86 -0.40 -18.76
CA PHE A 105 24.82 -0.39 -17.29
C PHE A 105 26.19 -0.09 -16.66
N ALA A 106 27.30 -0.53 -17.29
CA ALA A 106 28.64 -0.29 -16.78
C ALA A 106 29.09 1.18 -16.82
N THR A 107 28.57 1.99 -17.75
CA THR A 107 28.89 3.43 -17.84
C THR A 107 28.04 4.33 -16.94
N LEU A 108 26.91 3.85 -16.39
CA LEU A 108 26.09 4.63 -15.46
C LEU A 108 26.57 4.50 -13.99
N CYS A 109 27.29 3.41 -13.65
CA CYS A 109 27.83 3.18 -12.30
C CYS A 109 29.17 3.88 -12.00
N LEU A 110 29.73 4.67 -12.92
CA LEU A 110 31.05 5.32 -12.76
C LEU A 110 31.00 6.84 -12.52
N CYS A 111 29.81 7.40 -12.32
CA CYS A 111 29.60 8.81 -11.92
C CYS A 111 29.09 8.97 -10.46
N LEU A 112 29.02 7.89 -9.70
CA LEU A 112 28.64 7.89 -8.27
C LEU A 112 29.88 7.78 -7.37
N SER A 113 30.83 8.69 -7.55
CA SER A 113 31.70 9.09 -6.44
C SER A 113 30.84 9.81 -5.40
N PRO A 114 30.89 9.46 -4.11
CA PRO A 114 30.19 10.23 -3.09
C PRO A 114 30.72 11.67 -3.10
N LEU A 115 29.80 12.65 -3.20
CA LEU A 115 30.12 14.04 -2.93
C LEU A 115 30.67 14.11 -1.49
N PRO A 116 31.86 14.70 -1.23
CA PRO A 116 32.46 14.71 0.10
C PRO A 116 31.60 15.37 1.18
N ALA A 117 30.66 16.24 0.77
CA ALA A 117 29.79 17.03 1.64
C ALA A 117 28.93 16.22 2.65
N GLN A 118 28.63 14.94 2.41
CA GLN A 118 27.84 14.14 3.36
C GLN A 118 28.66 13.56 4.52
N ALA A 119 29.97 13.37 4.34
CA ALA A 119 30.85 12.91 5.42
C ALA A 119 31.09 14.02 6.45
N ASP A 120 31.28 15.25 5.99
CA ASP A 120 31.57 16.41 6.83
C ASP A 120 30.41 16.72 7.79
N LEU A 121 29.15 16.72 7.34
CA LEU A 121 28.01 17.03 8.19
C LEU A 121 27.82 16.02 9.34
N ALA A 122 28.01 14.72 9.07
CA ALA A 122 27.88 13.68 10.07
C ALA A 122 29.00 13.73 11.13
N ALA A 123 30.22 14.09 10.72
CA ALA A 123 31.34 14.33 11.64
C ALA A 123 31.07 15.57 12.52
N ASN A 124 30.70 16.69 11.91
CA ASN A 124 30.46 17.95 12.60
C ASN A 124 29.35 17.84 13.67
N LEU A 125 28.27 17.08 13.41
CA LEU A 125 27.21 16.83 14.38
C LEU A 125 27.69 16.04 15.61
N GLN A 126 28.65 15.13 15.45
CA GLN A 126 29.26 14.38 16.56
C GLN A 126 30.21 15.25 17.39
N ASP A 127 30.88 16.22 16.78
CA ASP A 127 31.76 17.14 17.51
C ASP A 127 30.97 18.15 18.35
N CYS A 128 29.83 18.66 17.86
CA CYS A 128 28.91 19.43 18.70
C CYS A 128 28.40 18.61 19.90
N ALA A 129 28.10 17.32 19.71
CA ALA A 129 27.60 16.44 20.79
C ALA A 129 28.62 16.22 21.93
N ARG A 130 29.91 16.48 21.70
CA ARG A 130 30.99 16.32 22.71
C ARG A 130 31.14 17.55 23.62
N LEU A 131 30.48 18.67 23.31
CA LEU A 131 30.53 19.88 24.13
C LEU A 131 29.70 19.70 25.41
N THR A 132 30.36 19.86 26.55
CA THR A 132 29.75 19.72 27.89
C THR A 132 29.04 20.98 28.37
N ASP A 133 29.39 22.14 27.81
CA ASP A 133 28.65 23.39 28.04
C ASP A 133 27.43 23.44 27.12
N ASP A 134 26.24 23.57 27.71
CA ASP A 134 24.97 23.46 26.97
C ASP A 134 24.79 24.60 25.96
N ARG A 135 25.33 25.79 26.24
CA ARG A 135 25.18 26.98 25.39
C ARG A 135 26.11 26.91 24.20
N GLN A 136 27.39 26.56 24.41
CA GLN A 136 28.32 26.29 23.32
C GLN A 136 27.86 25.12 22.43
N ARG A 137 27.20 24.10 23.02
CA ARG A 137 26.62 22.99 22.26
C ARG A 137 25.45 23.44 21.37
N LEU A 138 24.56 24.30 21.88
CA LEU A 138 23.46 24.88 21.09
C LEU A 138 24.01 25.76 19.95
N ASP A 139 24.90 26.70 20.27
CA ASP A 139 25.56 27.58 19.29
C ASP A 139 26.32 26.78 18.20
N CYS A 140 26.78 25.57 18.50
CA CYS A 140 27.40 24.66 17.54
C CYS A 140 26.39 24.07 16.56
N TYR A 141 25.23 23.59 17.05
CA TYR A 141 24.16 23.08 16.20
C TYR A 141 23.50 24.16 15.34
N ASP A 142 23.27 25.35 15.89
CA ASP A 142 22.62 26.44 15.16
C ASP A 142 23.48 26.92 13.97
N ARG A 143 24.81 26.98 14.14
CA ARG A 143 25.76 27.22 13.04
C ARG A 143 25.76 26.12 11.97
N LEU A 144 25.57 24.85 12.35
CA LEU A 144 25.43 23.75 11.38
C LEU A 144 24.07 23.74 10.67
N ALA A 145 23.03 24.25 11.32
CA ALA A 145 21.70 24.42 10.73
C ALA A 145 21.60 25.64 9.79
N GLY A 146 22.63 26.49 9.74
CA GLY A 146 22.61 27.74 8.96
C GLY A 146 21.71 28.82 9.57
N ALA A 147 21.48 28.77 10.89
CA ALA A 147 20.78 29.83 11.61
C ALA A 147 21.76 30.99 11.86
N ASP A 148 21.66 32.04 11.06
CA ASP A 148 22.30 33.34 11.34
C ASP A 148 21.65 33.97 12.58
N LEU A 149 22.16 33.61 13.76
CA LEU A 149 21.82 34.28 15.02
C LEU A 149 22.56 35.61 15.09
N ASP A 150 21.80 36.70 15.15
CA ASP A 150 22.34 38.06 15.33
C ASP A 150 23.08 38.13 16.69
N PRO A 151 24.40 38.39 16.72
CA PRO A 151 25.17 38.42 17.97
C PRO A 151 24.86 39.63 18.87
N GLY A 152 23.89 40.48 18.52
CA GLY A 152 23.46 41.65 19.29
C GLY A 152 22.50 41.39 20.48
N LEU A 153 21.95 40.19 20.65
CA LEU A 153 20.97 39.90 21.71
C LEU A 153 21.61 39.23 22.93
N ASP A 154 21.78 40.00 24.02
CA ASP A 154 22.16 39.48 25.34
C ASP A 154 20.95 38.82 26.04
N PRO A 155 20.95 37.49 26.26
CA PRO A 155 19.85 36.80 26.92
C PRO A 155 19.69 37.11 28.42
N GLY A 156 20.58 37.91 29.01
CA GLY A 156 20.47 38.36 30.41
C GLY A 156 19.58 39.59 30.62
N ALA A 157 19.28 40.37 29.59
CA ALA A 157 18.72 41.72 29.75
C ALA A 157 17.21 41.77 30.03
N GLU A 158 16.43 40.75 29.62
CA GLU A 158 14.95 40.79 29.67
C GLU A 158 14.33 39.96 30.82
N LEU A 159 15.16 39.48 31.76
CA LEU A 159 14.73 38.77 32.98
C LEU A 159 14.48 39.71 34.19
N ALA A 160 14.71 41.02 34.03
CA ALA A 160 14.76 41.97 35.15
C ALA A 160 13.47 42.78 35.41
N VAL A 161 12.47 42.76 34.51
CA VAL A 161 11.22 43.54 34.68
C VAL A 161 9.99 42.74 34.24
N LEU A 162 9.49 41.87 35.13
CA LEU A 162 8.11 41.41 35.07
C LEU A 162 7.30 42.13 36.17
N PRO A 163 6.26 42.92 35.82
CA PRO A 163 5.37 43.48 36.83
C PRO A 163 4.59 42.36 37.53
N ALA A 164 4.36 42.53 38.83
CA ALA A 164 3.68 41.53 39.63
C ALA A 164 2.22 41.32 39.15
N ALA A 165 1.91 40.06 38.81
CA ALA A 165 0.56 39.48 38.77
C ALA A 165 -0.57 40.41 38.27
N ALA A 166 -0.57 40.72 36.97
CA ALA A 166 -1.83 40.89 36.26
C ALA A 166 -2.45 39.48 36.06
N GLU A 167 -3.72 39.30 36.39
CA GLU A 167 -4.44 38.08 36.07
C GLU A 167 -4.45 37.89 34.54
N ILE A 168 -3.70 36.90 34.06
CA ILE A 168 -3.78 36.47 32.67
C ILE A 168 -5.12 35.79 32.51
N GLU A 169 -6.07 36.50 31.90
CA GLU A 169 -7.34 35.95 31.43
C GLU A 169 -7.02 34.70 30.62
N VAL A 170 -7.51 33.55 31.11
CA VAL A 170 -7.06 32.24 30.64
C VAL A 170 -7.30 32.11 29.13
N ALA A 171 -6.30 31.54 28.46
CA ALA A 171 -6.17 31.33 27.03
C ALA A 171 -7.50 31.12 26.25
N PRO A 172 -7.56 31.56 24.96
CA PRO A 172 -8.75 31.43 24.11
C PRO A 172 -9.32 30.01 24.17
N PRO A 173 -10.65 29.86 24.05
CA PRO A 173 -11.36 28.67 24.47
C PRO A 173 -10.72 27.43 23.88
N ALA A 174 -10.44 26.45 24.75
CA ALA A 174 -9.98 25.14 24.35
C ALA A 174 -10.80 24.70 23.14
N PHE A 175 -10.12 24.47 22.01
CA PHE A 175 -10.78 23.99 20.80
C PHE A 175 -11.47 22.69 21.21
N GLN A 176 -12.81 22.73 21.30
CA GLN A 176 -13.60 21.57 21.64
C GLN A 176 -13.47 20.64 20.44
N GLY A 177 -12.44 19.80 20.49
CA GLY A 177 -11.97 19.02 19.36
C GLY A 177 -13.08 18.08 18.93
N GLU A 178 -13.81 18.50 17.90
CA GLU A 178 -14.82 17.68 17.24
C GLU A 178 -14.15 16.35 16.90
N ALA A 179 -14.68 15.26 17.46
CA ALA A 179 -13.99 13.97 17.45
C ALA A 179 -13.68 13.59 16.00
N VAL A 180 -12.38 13.49 15.68
CA VAL A 180 -11.90 13.35 14.29
C VAL A 180 -12.59 12.16 13.64
N SER A 181 -13.41 12.43 12.61
CA SER A 181 -14.35 11.45 12.07
C SER A 181 -13.65 10.25 11.42
N LEU A 182 -14.36 9.13 11.29
CA LEU A 182 -13.80 7.86 10.81
C LEU A 182 -13.16 8.01 9.43
N LEU A 183 -13.82 8.69 8.48
CA LEU A 183 -13.25 8.94 7.15
C LEU A 183 -12.09 9.92 7.20
N THR A 184 -12.10 10.90 8.12
CA THR A 184 -10.97 11.81 8.31
C THR A 184 -9.72 11.06 8.76
N ARG A 185 -9.86 10.12 9.71
CA ARG A 185 -8.75 9.27 10.17
C ARG A 185 -8.28 8.28 9.11
N ARG A 186 -9.21 7.64 8.39
CA ARG A 186 -8.92 6.62 7.37
C ARG A 186 -8.36 7.19 6.07
N TRP A 187 -8.63 8.45 5.72
CA TRP A 187 -8.20 9.06 4.45
C TRP A 187 -7.32 10.31 4.59
N GLU A 188 -6.92 10.68 5.81
CA GLU A 188 -6.17 11.91 6.10
C GLU A 188 -6.82 13.16 5.49
N LEU A 189 -8.12 13.32 5.75
CA LEU A 189 -8.89 14.46 5.19
C LEU A 189 -8.57 15.80 5.86
N ASP A 190 -7.74 15.79 6.90
CA ASP A 190 -7.19 16.97 7.57
C ASP A 190 -5.76 17.23 7.06
N GLU A 191 -5.62 18.28 6.25
CA GLU A 191 -4.37 18.70 5.63
C GLU A 191 -3.38 19.34 6.63
N SER A 192 -3.79 19.62 7.88
CA SER A 192 -2.93 20.23 8.90
C SER A 192 -1.95 19.25 9.56
N ARG A 193 -2.16 17.94 9.41
CA ARG A 193 -1.35 16.88 10.05
C ARG A 193 -1.11 15.67 9.13
N PRO A 194 -0.47 15.84 7.95
CA PRO A 194 -0.12 14.71 7.08
C PRO A 194 0.90 13.80 7.79
N ARG A 195 0.70 12.48 7.78
CA ARG A 195 1.62 11.52 8.43
C ARG A 195 2.88 11.22 7.60
N GLY A 196 3.10 11.94 6.50
CA GLY A 196 4.20 11.74 5.56
C GLY A 196 3.88 10.73 4.46
N HIS A 197 4.75 10.67 3.46
CA HIS A 197 4.67 9.67 2.39
C HIS A 197 5.19 8.32 2.91
N PHE A 198 4.71 7.21 2.34
CA PHE A 198 5.15 5.86 2.68
C PHE A 198 4.81 5.36 4.11
N THR A 199 4.05 6.13 4.90
CA THR A 199 3.53 5.67 6.20
C THR A 199 2.42 4.63 5.98
N LEU A 200 2.60 3.44 6.58
CA LEU A 200 1.58 2.40 6.61
C LEU A 200 0.42 2.81 7.55
N MET A 201 -0.79 2.76 7.01
CA MET A 201 -2.04 3.07 7.68
C MET A 201 -3.01 1.88 7.56
N MET A 202 -4.00 1.80 8.44
CA MET A 202 -5.13 0.88 8.24
C MET A 202 -5.95 1.31 7.03
N HIS A 203 -6.35 0.34 6.19
CA HIS A 203 -7.20 0.57 5.02
C HIS A 203 -8.64 0.14 5.29
N ARG A 204 -8.82 -1.15 5.54
CA ARG A 204 -10.01 -1.76 6.12
C ARG A 204 -9.69 -2.22 7.55
N ASP A 205 -10.64 -2.90 8.18
CA ASP A 205 -10.49 -3.41 9.54
C ASP A 205 -9.36 -4.46 9.60
N ASN A 206 -8.63 -4.48 10.71
CA ASN A 206 -7.59 -5.48 10.97
C ASN A 206 -8.01 -6.29 12.20
N TYR A 207 -8.28 -7.58 12.02
CA TYR A 207 -8.86 -8.41 13.07
C TYR A 207 -8.31 -9.84 13.04
N LEU A 208 -8.39 -10.51 14.19
CA LEU A 208 -8.15 -11.94 14.36
C LEU A 208 -9.29 -12.52 15.18
N MET A 209 -10.03 -13.47 14.61
CA MET A 209 -11.04 -14.28 15.27
C MET A 209 -10.51 -15.71 15.41
N PRO A 210 -10.00 -16.11 16.59
CA PRO A 210 -9.49 -17.46 16.81
C PRO A 210 -10.58 -18.53 16.69
N VAL A 211 -11.83 -18.16 16.95
CA VAL A 211 -13.00 -19.03 16.82
C VAL A 211 -14.02 -18.37 15.89
N THR A 212 -14.26 -19.02 14.77
CA THR A 212 -15.46 -18.83 13.93
C THR A 212 -16.12 -20.18 13.71
N TYR A 213 -17.44 -20.21 13.61
CA TYR A 213 -18.23 -21.39 13.30
C TYR A 213 -19.06 -21.11 12.05
N ASN A 214 -19.02 -22.02 11.07
CA ASN A 214 -19.82 -22.01 9.84
C ASN A 214 -20.18 -23.46 9.50
N ASP A 215 -21.46 -23.76 9.32
CA ASP A 215 -21.98 -25.10 9.02
C ASP A 215 -22.29 -25.35 7.54
N ASN A 216 -22.05 -24.36 6.67
CA ASN A 216 -22.19 -24.51 5.22
C ASN A 216 -20.96 -23.94 4.49
N TYR A 217 -20.12 -24.84 3.96
CA TYR A 217 -18.84 -24.55 3.33
C TYR A 217 -18.62 -25.48 2.13
N TYR A 218 -17.71 -25.11 1.22
CA TYR A 218 -17.29 -26.02 0.17
C TYR A 218 -16.56 -27.22 0.78
N GLU A 219 -17.12 -28.43 0.61
CA GLU A 219 -16.41 -29.68 0.83
C GLU A 219 -15.73 -30.09 -0.50
N PRO A 220 -14.38 -30.17 -0.53
CA PRO A 220 -13.68 -30.63 -1.72
C PRO A 220 -14.04 -32.07 -2.10
N PRO A 221 -14.18 -32.39 -3.41
CA PRO A 221 -14.26 -33.77 -3.89
C PRO A 221 -13.10 -34.64 -3.38
N LYS A 222 -13.41 -35.80 -2.82
CA LYS A 222 -12.43 -36.69 -2.16
C LYS A 222 -11.39 -37.34 -3.08
N ASP A 223 -11.53 -37.15 -4.39
CA ASP A 223 -10.70 -37.80 -5.42
C ASP A 223 -9.66 -36.84 -6.05
N GLU A 224 -9.51 -35.60 -5.57
CA GLU A 224 -8.52 -34.64 -6.07
C GLU A 224 -7.52 -34.18 -4.97
N ASP A 225 -6.37 -33.65 -5.40
CA ASP A 225 -5.24 -33.26 -4.53
C ASP A 225 -5.51 -31.93 -3.81
N TYR A 226 -6.34 -31.99 -2.76
CA TYR A 226 -6.74 -30.86 -1.94
C TYR A 226 -5.89 -30.71 -0.68
N THR A 227 -5.57 -29.47 -0.30
CA THR A 227 -4.83 -29.19 0.94
C THR A 227 -5.66 -29.36 2.22
N VAL A 228 -6.95 -29.68 2.10
CA VAL A 228 -7.86 -30.07 3.19
C VAL A 228 -8.81 -31.12 2.62
N GLU A 229 -8.89 -32.32 3.21
CA GLU A 229 -9.81 -33.39 2.82
C GLU A 229 -11.13 -33.31 3.60
N GLU A 230 -11.08 -33.08 4.92
CA GLU A 230 -12.25 -32.97 5.79
C GLU A 230 -12.31 -31.59 6.47
N VAL A 231 -12.96 -30.64 5.80
CA VAL A 231 -13.19 -29.28 6.32
C VAL A 231 -14.01 -29.35 7.61
N LYS A 232 -13.46 -28.83 8.72
CA LYS A 232 -14.16 -28.68 9.99
C LYS A 232 -14.94 -27.37 9.99
N ALA A 233 -16.15 -27.40 10.54
CA ALA A 233 -17.03 -26.23 10.71
C ALA A 233 -16.45 -25.10 11.58
N THR A 234 -15.35 -25.33 12.32
CA THR A 234 -14.70 -24.32 13.18
C THR A 234 -13.35 -23.92 12.63
N GLU A 235 -13.17 -22.62 12.37
CA GLU A 235 -11.95 -22.03 11.79
C GLU A 235 -11.50 -20.80 12.57
N ALA A 236 -10.19 -20.52 12.57
CA ALA A 236 -9.72 -19.17 12.81
C ALA A 236 -9.86 -18.34 11.52
N LYS A 237 -10.36 -17.10 11.62
CA LYS A 237 -10.48 -16.14 10.51
C LYS A 237 -9.76 -14.86 10.87
N TYR A 238 -8.93 -14.33 9.97
CA TYR A 238 -8.29 -13.03 10.18
C TYR A 238 -8.26 -12.17 8.92
N GLN A 239 -8.15 -10.86 9.12
CA GLN A 239 -7.92 -9.90 8.05
C GLN A 239 -6.78 -8.95 8.44
N ILE A 240 -5.84 -8.78 7.51
CA ILE A 240 -4.81 -7.72 7.55
C ILE A 240 -5.15 -6.77 6.41
N SER A 241 -5.23 -5.46 6.68
CA SER A 241 -5.60 -4.48 5.67
C SER A 241 -4.87 -3.16 5.88
N VAL A 242 -3.91 -2.88 5.01
CA VAL A 242 -3.05 -1.71 5.09
C VAL A 242 -3.09 -0.89 3.80
N LYS A 243 -2.75 0.39 3.90
CA LYS A 243 -2.46 1.24 2.75
C LYS A 243 -1.34 2.22 3.04
N THR A 244 -0.80 2.79 1.98
CA THR A 244 0.16 3.88 2.02
C THR A 244 -0.21 4.95 1.00
N LYS A 245 0.03 6.22 1.33
CA LYS A 245 -0.05 7.32 0.37
C LYS A 245 1.19 7.25 -0.53
N LEU A 246 0.98 7.15 -1.84
CA LEU A 246 2.04 7.16 -2.86
C LEU A 246 2.33 8.58 -3.34
N TRP A 247 1.28 9.37 -3.56
CA TRP A 247 1.39 10.73 -4.06
C TRP A 247 0.25 11.57 -3.45
N GLN A 248 0.62 12.54 -2.63
CA GLN A 248 -0.30 13.55 -2.12
C GLN A 248 -0.56 14.64 -3.18
N ASP A 249 -1.80 15.10 -3.27
CA ASP A 249 -2.21 16.27 -4.07
C ASP A 249 -1.77 16.20 -5.54
N ILE A 250 -2.14 15.10 -6.21
CA ILE A 250 -1.84 14.82 -7.62
C ILE A 250 -2.21 16.05 -8.47
N LEU A 251 -1.22 16.57 -9.20
CA LEU A 251 -1.35 17.77 -10.06
C LEU A 251 -1.87 19.02 -9.33
N GLY A 252 -1.63 19.15 -8.01
CA GLY A 252 -2.10 20.27 -7.19
C GLY A 252 -3.61 20.26 -6.91
N SER A 253 -4.26 19.11 -7.10
CA SER A 253 -5.69 18.91 -6.80
C SER A 253 -5.88 18.35 -5.39
N ARG A 254 -7.13 18.31 -4.90
CA ARG A 254 -7.49 17.66 -3.62
C ARG A 254 -7.60 16.13 -3.75
N THR A 255 -6.64 15.52 -4.42
CA THR A 255 -6.69 14.11 -4.84
C THR A 255 -5.40 13.40 -4.47
N ASP A 256 -5.51 12.30 -3.75
CA ASP A 256 -4.37 11.49 -3.31
C ASP A 256 -4.34 10.14 -4.02
N LEU A 257 -3.14 9.69 -4.39
CA LEU A 257 -2.87 8.33 -4.86
C LEU A 257 -2.46 7.46 -3.67
N TRP A 258 -3.09 6.30 -3.54
CA TRP A 258 -2.83 5.32 -2.50
C TRP A 258 -2.57 3.94 -3.13
N PHE A 259 -1.72 3.16 -2.48
CA PHE A 259 -1.68 1.72 -2.65
C PHE A 259 -2.28 1.07 -1.40
N GLY A 260 -3.25 0.19 -1.59
CA GLY A 260 -3.87 -0.62 -0.55
C GLY A 260 -3.59 -2.10 -0.77
N TYR A 261 -3.61 -2.86 0.32
CA TYR A 261 -3.51 -4.30 0.32
C TYR A 261 -4.38 -4.86 1.44
N THR A 262 -5.32 -5.73 1.10
CA THR A 262 -6.08 -6.53 2.06
C THR A 262 -5.78 -8.00 1.86
N GLN A 263 -5.59 -8.74 2.95
CA GLN A 263 -5.55 -10.19 2.95
C GLN A 263 -6.56 -10.70 3.96
N GLN A 264 -7.40 -11.66 3.56
CA GLN A 264 -8.32 -12.39 4.44
C GLN A 264 -8.00 -13.88 4.39
N SER A 265 -7.82 -14.52 5.54
CA SER A 265 -7.41 -15.93 5.63
C SER A 265 -8.33 -16.74 6.53
N PHE A 266 -8.57 -18.00 6.14
CA PHE A 266 -9.37 -19.00 6.84
C PHE A 266 -8.49 -20.20 7.15
N TRP A 267 -8.33 -20.46 8.45
CA TRP A 267 -7.35 -21.41 8.98
C TRP A 267 -8.07 -22.51 9.76
N GLN A 268 -7.89 -23.75 9.33
CA GLN A 268 -8.38 -24.95 9.99
C GLN A 268 -7.51 -25.29 11.22
N ILE A 269 -7.29 -24.32 12.12
CA ILE A 269 -6.42 -24.45 13.31
C ILE A 269 -6.82 -25.63 14.22
N TYR A 270 -8.09 -26.04 14.15
CA TYR A 270 -8.65 -27.16 14.91
C TYR A 270 -8.61 -28.50 14.18
N ASN A 271 -8.30 -28.53 12.87
CA ASN A 271 -8.12 -29.76 12.10
C ASN A 271 -6.69 -30.30 12.29
N VAL A 272 -6.40 -30.76 13.50
CA VAL A 272 -5.07 -31.28 13.88
C VAL A 272 -4.71 -32.57 13.15
N ASP A 273 -5.70 -33.35 12.72
CA ASP A 273 -5.52 -34.61 11.99
C ASP A 273 -4.90 -34.36 10.60
N GLU A 274 -5.17 -33.20 10.00
CA GLU A 274 -4.60 -32.75 8.72
C GLU A 274 -3.48 -31.69 8.90
N SER A 275 -2.87 -31.61 10.08
CA SER A 275 -1.79 -30.66 10.41
C SER A 275 -2.18 -29.17 10.36
N ALA A 276 -3.45 -28.85 10.67
CA ALA A 276 -3.99 -27.50 10.79
C ALA A 276 -3.77 -26.59 9.56
N PRO A 277 -4.27 -26.97 8.37
CA PRO A 277 -3.97 -26.28 7.10
C PRO A 277 -4.71 -24.93 6.95
N PHE A 278 -4.18 -24.04 6.13
CA PHE A 278 -4.96 -22.92 5.60
C PHE A 278 -5.92 -23.45 4.52
N ARG A 279 -7.23 -23.33 4.76
CA ARG A 279 -8.24 -23.71 3.77
C ARG A 279 -8.31 -22.68 2.66
N GLU A 280 -8.30 -21.41 3.01
CA GLU A 280 -8.39 -20.32 2.03
C GLU A 280 -7.59 -19.09 2.45
N THR A 281 -7.08 -18.34 1.48
CA THR A 281 -6.57 -16.98 1.68
C THR A 281 -6.81 -16.15 0.44
N ASN A 282 -7.46 -14.99 0.58
CA ASN A 282 -7.63 -14.03 -0.50
C ASN A 282 -6.66 -12.87 -0.36
N TYR A 283 -6.01 -12.53 -1.46
CA TYR A 283 -5.08 -11.41 -1.61
C TYR A 283 -5.75 -10.34 -2.48
N GLU A 284 -5.86 -9.12 -1.96
CA GLU A 284 -6.59 -8.02 -2.60
C GLU A 284 -5.75 -6.72 -2.62
N PRO A 285 -4.79 -6.59 -3.55
CA PRO A 285 -4.10 -5.33 -3.82
C PRO A 285 -5.01 -4.34 -4.57
N GLU A 286 -4.89 -3.06 -4.21
CA GLU A 286 -5.69 -1.96 -4.76
C GLU A 286 -4.81 -0.74 -5.07
N LEU A 287 -5.00 -0.11 -6.23
CA LEU A 287 -4.47 1.22 -6.53
C LEU A 287 -5.63 2.21 -6.50
N LEU A 288 -5.63 3.15 -5.55
CA LEU A 288 -6.79 3.99 -5.24
C LEU A 288 -6.48 5.48 -5.46
N VAL A 289 -7.39 6.17 -6.12
CA VAL A 289 -7.40 7.63 -6.31
C VAL A 289 -8.53 8.19 -5.47
N ASN A 290 -8.23 9.02 -4.47
CA ASN A 290 -9.21 9.52 -3.51
C ASN A 290 -9.30 11.05 -3.53
N TYR A 291 -10.45 11.58 -3.91
CA TYR A 291 -10.77 13.01 -3.91
C TYR A 291 -11.44 13.44 -2.59
N ARG A 292 -10.88 14.50 -1.97
CA ARG A 292 -11.32 15.07 -0.68
C ARG A 292 -12.37 16.17 -0.91
N ALA A 293 -13.65 15.79 -0.90
CA ALA A 293 -14.77 16.64 -1.33
C ALA A 293 -15.29 17.60 -0.23
N ASN A 294 -15.59 17.06 0.97
CA ASN A 294 -16.21 17.76 2.10
C ASN A 294 -17.45 18.65 1.78
N LEU A 295 -18.35 18.16 0.93
CA LEU A 295 -19.59 18.85 0.55
C LEU A 295 -20.75 18.49 1.50
N ASN A 296 -21.52 19.48 1.97
CA ASN A 296 -22.79 19.23 2.67
C ASN A 296 -23.89 18.93 1.64
N LEU A 297 -24.61 17.81 1.78
CA LEU A 297 -25.67 17.40 0.85
C LEU A 297 -27.05 17.96 1.21
N HIS A 298 -27.17 18.67 2.35
CA HIS A 298 -28.42 19.23 2.88
C HIS A 298 -29.56 18.20 3.09
N LEU A 299 -29.21 16.91 3.13
CA LEU A 299 -30.12 15.78 3.31
C LEU A 299 -29.76 15.05 4.61
N GLY A 300 -30.56 15.21 5.67
CA GLY A 300 -30.37 14.47 6.94
C GLY A 300 -29.00 14.68 7.62
N GLY A 301 -28.36 15.83 7.39
CA GLY A 301 -27.01 16.13 7.91
C GLY A 301 -25.86 15.42 7.16
N LEU A 302 -26.14 14.64 6.12
CA LEU A 302 -25.12 13.91 5.36
C LEU A 302 -24.15 14.87 4.67
N ARG A 303 -22.86 14.62 4.87
CA ARG A 303 -21.75 15.24 4.15
C ARG A 303 -21.07 14.21 3.27
N LEU A 304 -20.83 14.56 2.00
CA LEU A 304 -19.92 13.85 1.13
C LEU A 304 -18.49 14.19 1.53
N ARG A 305 -17.75 13.19 2.02
CA ARG A 305 -16.38 13.34 2.53
C ARG A 305 -15.37 12.90 1.48
N THR A 306 -15.59 11.75 0.85
CA THR A 306 -14.68 11.18 -0.15
C THR A 306 -15.41 10.70 -1.41
N LEU A 307 -14.73 10.85 -2.55
CA LEU A 307 -15.01 10.11 -3.78
C LEU A 307 -13.75 9.33 -4.14
N THR A 308 -13.85 8.01 -4.22
CA THR A 308 -12.70 7.14 -4.47
C THR A 308 -12.95 6.34 -5.76
N ALA A 309 -11.93 6.25 -6.60
CA ALA A 309 -11.87 5.27 -7.69
C ALA A 309 -10.69 4.33 -7.44
N ALA A 310 -10.82 3.04 -7.73
CA ALA A 310 -9.74 2.08 -7.54
C ALA A 310 -9.65 1.07 -8.70
N LEU A 311 -8.41 0.69 -9.03
CA LEU A 311 -8.13 -0.56 -9.73
C LEU A 311 -7.87 -1.62 -8.65
N ASN A 312 -8.57 -2.73 -8.74
CA ASN A 312 -8.58 -3.79 -7.73
C ASN A 312 -8.36 -5.13 -8.43
N HIS A 313 -7.44 -5.92 -7.90
CA HIS A 313 -7.30 -7.33 -8.20
C HIS A 313 -7.61 -8.12 -6.93
N GLN A 314 -8.33 -9.23 -7.04
CA GLN A 314 -8.52 -10.15 -5.93
C GLN A 314 -8.32 -11.58 -6.44
N SER A 315 -7.46 -12.35 -5.77
CA SER A 315 -7.25 -13.77 -6.08
C SER A 315 -6.96 -14.57 -4.81
N ASN A 316 -7.08 -15.89 -4.87
CA ASN A 316 -6.71 -16.77 -3.76
C ASN A 316 -5.29 -17.36 -3.85
N GLY A 317 -4.57 -17.11 -4.95
CA GLY A 317 -3.20 -17.60 -5.16
C GLY A 317 -3.08 -19.13 -5.20
N ARG A 318 -4.18 -19.85 -5.44
CA ARG A 318 -4.20 -21.30 -5.68
C ARG A 318 -3.90 -21.60 -7.15
N SER A 319 -3.53 -22.84 -7.44
CA SER A 319 -3.56 -23.40 -8.79
C SER A 319 -4.94 -24.01 -9.08
N GLU A 320 -5.22 -24.23 -10.37
CA GLU A 320 -6.36 -25.02 -10.83
C GLU A 320 -6.42 -26.42 -10.18
N PRO A 321 -7.61 -26.97 -9.89
CA PRO A 321 -8.96 -26.42 -10.13
C PRO A 321 -9.46 -25.43 -9.06
N MET A 322 -8.60 -25.09 -8.08
CA MET A 322 -8.92 -24.20 -6.96
C MET A 322 -8.57 -22.74 -7.20
N SER A 323 -8.03 -22.39 -8.38
CA SER A 323 -7.77 -20.99 -8.72
C SER A 323 -9.08 -20.21 -8.67
N ARG A 324 -9.07 -19.07 -8.01
CA ARG A 324 -10.17 -18.11 -8.03
C ARG A 324 -9.58 -16.72 -8.11
N SER A 325 -10.03 -15.95 -9.10
CA SER A 325 -9.51 -14.61 -9.36
C SER A 325 -10.51 -13.75 -10.14
N TRP A 326 -10.43 -12.43 -9.93
CA TRP A 326 -11.16 -11.44 -10.71
C TRP A 326 -10.52 -10.06 -10.59
N ASN A 327 -10.73 -9.25 -11.62
CA ASN A 327 -10.22 -7.89 -11.73
C ASN A 327 -11.37 -6.88 -11.80
N ARG A 328 -11.26 -5.74 -11.11
CA ARG A 328 -12.35 -4.77 -10.95
C ARG A 328 -11.89 -3.32 -11.06
N VAL A 329 -12.75 -2.49 -11.66
CA VAL A 329 -12.73 -1.03 -11.47
C VAL A 329 -13.81 -0.69 -10.44
N ILE A 330 -13.43 -0.12 -9.30
CA ILE A 330 -14.33 0.19 -8.19
C ILE A 330 -14.52 1.70 -8.07
N GLY A 331 -15.76 2.14 -7.90
CA GLY A 331 -16.13 3.50 -7.48
C GLY A 331 -16.75 3.48 -6.08
N GLN A 332 -16.34 4.39 -5.21
CA GLN A 332 -16.84 4.49 -3.84
C GLN A 332 -17.20 5.93 -3.45
N VAL A 333 -18.35 6.08 -2.80
CA VAL A 333 -18.83 7.34 -2.20
C VAL A 333 -18.78 7.19 -0.68
N GLY A 334 -18.03 8.06 0.01
CA GLY A 334 -17.94 8.09 1.46
C GLY A 334 -18.72 9.26 2.06
N LEU A 335 -19.74 8.94 2.87
CA LEU A 335 -20.62 9.90 3.52
C LEU A 335 -20.50 9.81 5.06
N GLU A 336 -20.67 10.93 5.74
CA GLU A 336 -20.76 10.99 7.21
C GLU A 336 -21.93 11.89 7.66
N SER A 337 -22.63 11.51 8.75
CA SER A 337 -23.59 12.35 9.48
C SER A 337 -23.49 12.03 10.97
N GLY A 338 -22.82 12.90 11.73
CA GLY A 338 -22.49 12.68 13.14
C GLY A 338 -21.80 11.32 13.38
N PRO A 339 -22.36 10.41 14.20
CA PRO A 339 -21.78 9.09 14.48
C PRO A 339 -21.91 8.08 13.34
N LEU A 340 -22.66 8.38 12.27
CA LEU A 340 -22.91 7.47 11.14
C LEU A 340 -21.91 7.73 10.01
N THR A 341 -21.24 6.67 9.56
CA THR A 341 -20.49 6.62 8.29
C THR A 341 -21.18 5.68 7.32
N LEU A 342 -21.33 6.07 6.05
CA LEU A 342 -21.81 5.21 4.96
C LEU A 342 -20.77 5.17 3.85
N LEU A 343 -20.49 3.97 3.33
CA LEU A 343 -19.68 3.75 2.14
C LEU A 343 -20.51 3.00 1.12
N LEU A 344 -20.91 3.68 0.04
CA LEU A 344 -21.53 3.03 -1.11
C LEU A 344 -20.44 2.69 -2.12
N LYS A 345 -20.26 1.42 -2.45
CA LYS A 345 -19.33 0.95 -3.48
C LYS A 345 -20.11 0.34 -4.63
N GLY A 346 -19.70 0.64 -5.85
CA GLY A 346 -20.06 -0.10 -7.06
C GLY A 346 -18.80 -0.51 -7.80
N TRP A 347 -18.85 -1.60 -8.55
CA TRP A 347 -17.73 -2.07 -9.36
C TRP A 347 -18.16 -2.55 -10.73
N TYR A 348 -17.24 -2.42 -11.67
CA TYR A 348 -17.29 -3.08 -12.96
C TYR A 348 -16.20 -4.15 -12.99
N ARG A 349 -16.60 -5.42 -13.16
CA ARG A 349 -15.67 -6.51 -13.40
C ARG A 349 -15.05 -6.35 -14.78
N ILE A 350 -13.72 -6.38 -14.84
CA ILE A 350 -12.97 -6.35 -16.08
C ILE A 350 -13.12 -7.74 -16.72
N PRO A 351 -13.64 -7.87 -17.96
CA PRO A 351 -13.87 -9.18 -18.57
C PRO A 351 -12.58 -9.93 -18.85
N GLU A 352 -12.60 -11.24 -18.60
CA GLU A 352 -11.46 -12.14 -18.80
C GLU A 352 -11.79 -13.15 -19.92
N SER A 353 -10.78 -13.83 -20.45
CA SER A 353 -10.96 -14.81 -21.51
C SER A 353 -11.66 -16.05 -20.97
N ARG A 354 -12.58 -16.66 -21.73
CA ARG A 354 -13.35 -17.82 -21.26
C ARG A 354 -12.50 -19.03 -20.85
N GLY A 355 -11.27 -19.13 -21.35
CA GLY A 355 -10.32 -20.19 -20.98
C GLY A 355 -9.45 -19.87 -19.76
N ASP A 356 -9.48 -18.61 -19.29
CA ASP A 356 -8.64 -18.07 -18.21
C ASP A 356 -9.49 -17.47 -17.08
N ASP A 357 -10.82 -17.68 -17.10
CA ASP A 357 -11.78 -17.14 -16.14
C ASP A 357 -12.22 -18.23 -15.15
N ASP A 358 -11.53 -18.21 -14.00
CA ASP A 358 -11.67 -19.14 -12.87
C ASP A 358 -13.10 -19.24 -12.27
N ASN A 359 -13.89 -18.17 -12.39
CA ASN A 359 -15.16 -17.99 -11.66
C ASN A 359 -16.12 -17.11 -12.48
N ARG A 360 -16.56 -17.67 -13.60
CA ARG A 360 -17.28 -16.97 -14.67
C ARG A 360 -18.57 -16.30 -14.23
N ASP A 361 -19.28 -16.91 -13.27
CA ASP A 361 -20.56 -16.51 -12.70
C ASP A 361 -20.44 -15.77 -11.34
N ILE A 362 -19.24 -15.31 -10.93
CA ILE A 362 -19.04 -14.59 -9.66
C ILE A 362 -19.96 -13.36 -9.50
N ASP A 363 -20.30 -12.67 -10.59
CA ASP A 363 -21.23 -11.54 -10.60
C ASP A 363 -22.69 -11.94 -10.25
N ASP A 364 -23.06 -13.21 -10.45
CA ASP A 364 -24.37 -13.76 -10.09
C ASP A 364 -24.52 -13.98 -8.58
N TYR A 365 -23.42 -13.93 -7.81
CA TYR A 365 -23.41 -14.07 -6.35
C TYR A 365 -23.05 -12.76 -5.65
N LEU A 366 -22.00 -12.08 -6.13
CA LEU A 366 -21.49 -10.85 -5.52
C LEU A 366 -22.18 -9.59 -6.06
N GLY A 367 -22.76 -9.63 -7.26
CA GLY A 367 -23.44 -8.47 -7.82
C GLY A 367 -22.52 -7.31 -8.21
N PRO A 368 -23.09 -6.13 -8.49
CA PRO A 368 -22.35 -4.95 -8.98
C PRO A 368 -21.89 -3.99 -7.87
N GLY A 369 -22.14 -4.26 -6.58
CA GLY A 369 -21.81 -3.32 -5.51
C GLY A 369 -22.20 -3.76 -4.09
N GLU A 370 -21.73 -2.99 -3.11
CA GLU A 370 -22.07 -3.17 -1.69
C GLU A 370 -22.31 -1.82 -1.00
N LEU A 371 -23.12 -1.85 0.06
CA LEU A 371 -23.27 -0.77 1.02
C LEU A 371 -22.59 -1.20 2.33
N GLN A 372 -21.66 -0.40 2.84
CA GLN A 372 -21.17 -0.52 4.22
C GLN A 372 -21.70 0.64 5.07
N ALA A 373 -22.08 0.34 6.30
CA ALA A 373 -22.51 1.33 7.29
C ALA A 373 -21.78 1.09 8.62
N TYR A 374 -21.32 2.17 9.26
CA TYR A 374 -20.71 2.12 10.58
C TYR A 374 -21.36 3.15 11.49
N TYR A 375 -21.68 2.75 12.72
CA TYR A 375 -22.30 3.62 13.72
C TYR A 375 -21.51 3.56 15.04
N LEU A 376 -21.06 4.74 15.52
CA LEU A 376 -20.26 4.88 16.73
C LEU A 376 -21.11 5.42 17.89
N LYS A 377 -21.14 4.72 19.02
CA LYS A 377 -21.84 5.18 20.22
C LYS A 377 -21.15 4.68 21.48
N ASP A 378 -20.76 5.59 22.39
CA ASP A 378 -20.23 5.26 23.72
C ASP A 378 -19.08 4.22 23.68
N LYS A 379 -18.15 4.41 22.72
CA LYS A 379 -17.05 3.48 22.31
C LYS A 379 -17.45 2.20 21.59
N HIS A 380 -18.73 1.82 21.57
CA HIS A 380 -19.20 0.74 20.71
C HIS A 380 -19.14 1.17 19.25
N ARG A 381 -18.65 0.27 18.40
CA ARG A 381 -18.74 0.39 16.95
C ARG A 381 -19.61 -0.76 16.42
N PHE A 382 -20.71 -0.39 15.79
CA PHE A 382 -21.56 -1.31 15.04
C PHE A 382 -21.23 -1.16 13.55
N GLY A 383 -21.11 -2.29 12.84
CA GLY A 383 -20.88 -2.33 11.40
C GLY A 383 -21.94 -3.18 10.70
N MET A 384 -22.23 -2.81 9.46
CA MET A 384 -23.06 -3.60 8.56
C MET A 384 -22.45 -3.54 7.15
N MET A 385 -22.39 -4.67 6.46
CA MET A 385 -22.25 -4.74 5.00
C MET A 385 -23.52 -5.38 4.44
N LEU A 386 -24.05 -4.81 3.35
CA LEU A 386 -25.14 -5.35 2.56
C LEU A 386 -24.72 -5.40 1.09
N ARG A 387 -24.84 -6.58 0.47
CA ARG A 387 -24.54 -6.84 -0.95
C ARG A 387 -25.70 -7.60 -1.58
N ASN A 388 -25.99 -7.30 -2.84
CA ASN A 388 -27.13 -7.88 -3.56
C ASN A 388 -26.78 -8.01 -5.06
N ASN A 389 -27.16 -9.11 -5.70
CA ASN A 389 -26.89 -9.34 -7.12
C ASN A 389 -27.83 -8.58 -8.08
N PHE A 390 -28.97 -8.09 -7.58
CA PHE A 390 -30.05 -7.42 -8.33
C PHE A 390 -30.59 -8.23 -9.53
N GLN A 391 -30.48 -9.56 -9.48
CA GLN A 391 -30.98 -10.46 -10.53
C GLN A 391 -32.33 -11.09 -10.15
N SER A 392 -32.97 -11.79 -11.09
CA SER A 392 -34.22 -12.51 -10.86
C SER A 392 -34.06 -13.67 -9.86
N GLU A 393 -32.94 -14.39 -9.94
CA GLU A 393 -32.49 -15.27 -8.86
C GLU A 393 -31.74 -14.41 -7.83
N ASN A 394 -32.50 -13.81 -6.92
CA ASN A 394 -31.98 -12.80 -6.01
C ASN A 394 -31.08 -13.41 -4.92
N ARG A 395 -29.79 -13.05 -4.93
CA ARG A 395 -28.81 -13.42 -3.90
C ARG A 395 -28.40 -12.19 -3.11
N THR A 396 -28.54 -12.27 -1.78
CA THR A 396 -28.23 -11.20 -0.84
C THR A 396 -27.20 -11.71 0.16
N SER A 397 -26.25 -10.86 0.55
CA SER A 397 -25.29 -11.14 1.61
C SER A 397 -25.31 -10.02 2.63
N VAL A 398 -25.28 -10.38 3.91
CA VAL A 398 -25.25 -9.45 5.04
C VAL A 398 -24.09 -9.83 5.97
N GLN A 399 -23.27 -8.84 6.32
CA GLN A 399 -22.34 -8.93 7.44
C GLN A 399 -22.82 -7.97 8.54
N LEU A 400 -22.86 -8.43 9.79
CA LEU A 400 -23.11 -7.62 10.98
C LEU A 400 -21.88 -7.69 11.88
N GLU A 401 -21.51 -6.56 12.46
CA GLU A 401 -20.30 -6.41 13.25
C GLU A 401 -20.57 -5.63 14.53
N TRP A 402 -19.94 -6.05 15.61
CA TRP A 402 -19.88 -5.31 16.86
C TRP A 402 -18.46 -5.33 17.41
N SER A 403 -17.99 -4.17 17.88
CA SER A 403 -16.71 -4.06 18.57
C SER A 403 -16.75 -3.07 19.73
N TYR A 404 -15.89 -3.33 20.71
CA TYR A 404 -15.70 -2.48 21.89
C TYR A 404 -14.22 -2.50 22.32
N PRO A 405 -13.58 -1.34 22.53
CA PRO A 405 -12.18 -1.28 22.93
C PRO A 405 -11.95 -1.78 24.36
N ILE A 406 -10.97 -2.67 24.52
CA ILE A 406 -10.52 -3.19 25.82
C ILE A 406 -9.13 -2.70 26.21
N LEU A 407 -8.34 -2.26 25.22
CA LEU A 407 -7.04 -1.59 25.33
C LEU A 407 -7.03 -0.40 24.37
N ASP A 408 -6.03 0.47 24.43
CA ASP A 408 -5.92 1.68 23.58
C ASP A 408 -6.06 1.39 22.07
N LYS A 409 -5.44 0.30 21.60
CA LYS A 409 -5.42 -0.11 20.17
C LYS A 409 -6.08 -1.46 19.90
N VAL A 410 -6.73 -2.09 20.87
CA VAL A 410 -7.34 -3.42 20.73
C VAL A 410 -8.73 -3.46 21.34
N GLY A 411 -9.69 -3.96 20.58
CA GLY A 411 -11.06 -4.21 21.01
C GLY A 411 -11.47 -5.67 20.88
N ILE A 412 -12.51 -6.06 21.61
CA ILE A 412 -13.27 -7.28 21.32
C ILE A 412 -14.03 -7.06 20.01
N TYR A 413 -14.15 -8.11 19.21
CA TYR A 413 -14.85 -8.13 17.93
C TYR A 413 -15.77 -9.33 17.83
N VAL A 414 -17.00 -9.10 17.39
CA VAL A 414 -17.97 -10.12 16.98
C VAL A 414 -18.39 -9.83 15.56
N GLN A 415 -18.35 -10.84 14.70
CA GLN A 415 -18.78 -10.77 13.31
C GLN A 415 -19.80 -11.88 13.05
N TYR A 416 -20.87 -11.56 12.33
CA TYR A 416 -21.81 -12.52 11.78
C TYR A 416 -21.94 -12.27 10.28
N PHE A 417 -21.81 -13.30 9.46
CA PHE A 417 -21.91 -13.25 8.01
C PHE A 417 -22.95 -14.28 7.54
N ASN A 418 -23.86 -13.86 6.67
CA ASN A 418 -24.90 -14.72 6.10
C ASN A 418 -25.10 -14.35 4.62
N GLY A 419 -24.87 -15.31 3.72
CA GLY A 419 -24.97 -15.12 2.27
C GLY A 419 -23.81 -15.73 1.49
N TYR A 420 -23.56 -15.21 0.29
CA TYR A 420 -22.58 -15.74 -0.67
C TYR A 420 -21.31 -14.89 -0.72
N GLY A 421 -20.20 -15.41 -1.21
CA GLY A 421 -18.99 -14.60 -1.44
C GLY A 421 -18.29 -14.12 -0.16
N GLU A 422 -18.27 -14.93 0.90
CA GLU A 422 -17.48 -14.61 2.11
C GLU A 422 -15.96 -14.60 1.81
N ASN A 423 -15.55 -15.46 0.89
CA ASN A 423 -14.21 -15.61 0.33
C ASN A 423 -14.32 -16.05 -1.14
N LEU A 424 -13.21 -16.10 -1.87
CA LEU A 424 -13.25 -16.46 -3.30
C LEU A 424 -13.43 -17.96 -3.56
N LEU A 425 -12.91 -18.85 -2.71
CA LEU A 425 -13.13 -20.29 -2.87
C LEU A 425 -14.61 -20.67 -2.73
N ASP A 426 -15.25 -20.21 -1.66
CA ASP A 426 -16.67 -20.43 -1.33
C ASP A 426 -17.60 -19.38 -1.99
N TYR A 427 -17.24 -18.78 -3.14
CA TYR A 427 -17.98 -17.61 -3.65
C TYR A 427 -19.43 -17.90 -4.01
N ASP A 428 -19.68 -19.12 -4.49
CA ASP A 428 -20.98 -19.67 -4.90
C ASP A 428 -21.71 -20.40 -3.75
N GLN A 429 -21.07 -20.56 -2.58
CA GLN A 429 -21.63 -21.23 -1.41
C GLN A 429 -22.25 -20.23 -0.43
N HIS A 430 -23.38 -20.61 0.17
CA HIS A 430 -24.07 -19.77 1.16
C HIS A 430 -23.50 -19.97 2.57
N ALA A 431 -22.49 -19.19 2.96
CA ALA A 431 -21.96 -19.20 4.32
C ALA A 431 -22.97 -18.67 5.36
N ASN A 432 -22.89 -19.22 6.57
CA ASN A 432 -23.62 -18.79 7.76
C ASN A 432 -22.66 -18.77 8.96
N ARG A 433 -21.76 -17.80 8.98
CA ARG A 433 -20.63 -17.76 9.91
C ARG A 433 -20.88 -16.82 11.08
N ILE A 434 -20.59 -17.27 12.30
CA ILE A 434 -20.40 -16.39 13.47
C ILE A 434 -18.97 -16.48 13.98
N GLY A 435 -18.38 -15.37 14.40
CA GLY A 435 -17.00 -15.28 14.88
C GLY A 435 -16.82 -14.37 16.08
N LEU A 436 -15.86 -14.72 16.94
CA LEU A 436 -15.45 -13.96 18.11
C LEU A 436 -13.92 -13.80 18.11
N GLY A 437 -13.44 -12.59 18.43
CA GLY A 437 -12.02 -12.32 18.55
C GLY A 437 -11.70 -10.88 18.90
N PHE A 438 -10.65 -10.37 18.25
CA PHE A 438 -10.04 -9.08 18.52
C PHE A 438 -9.87 -8.26 17.24
N ILE A 439 -9.98 -6.94 17.36
CA ILE A 439 -9.83 -5.97 16.27
C ILE A 439 -8.90 -4.83 16.70
N LEU A 440 -8.10 -4.32 15.76
CA LEU A 440 -7.33 -3.09 15.97
C LEU A 440 -8.26 -1.87 15.90
N THR A 441 -8.19 -0.99 16.89
CA THR A 441 -9.15 0.12 17.05
C THR A 441 -8.56 1.45 16.58
N ASP A 442 -9.09 2.01 15.49
CA ASP A 442 -8.71 3.34 14.95
C ASP A 442 -9.73 4.46 15.26
N TRP A 443 -10.86 4.12 15.88
CA TRP A 443 -12.03 5.01 16.07
C TRP A 443 -12.21 5.60 17.48
N ASN A 444 -11.31 5.31 18.42
CA ASN A 444 -11.37 5.81 19.81
C ASN A 444 -10.93 7.27 19.98
#